data_AF-A0A838HHJ5-F1
#
_entry.id   AF-A0A838HHJ5-F1
#
_cell.length_a   1.000
_cell.length_b   1.000
_cell.length_c   1.000
_cell.angle_alpha   90.00
_cell.angle_beta   90.00
_cell.angle_gamma   90.00
#
_symmetry.space_group_name_H-M   'P 1'
#
loop_
_entity.id
_entity.type
_entity.pdbx_description
1 polymer ?
#
loop_
_entity_poly.entity_id
_entity_poly.type
_entity_poly.pdbx_seq_one_letter_code
_entity_poly.pdbx_strand_id
1 'polypeptide(L)' 'RRPGGDVAAFVREYGLGFAIWHDPSGEIQRIYRTTGIPESFVIGRDGVIVSKVIGATEWDSEARIESLRRLLRE' A
#
# COMPACT_ATOMS: atom_id res chain seq x y z
N ARG A 1 23.82 10.72 0.95
CA ARG A 1 22.92 9.69 1.54
C ARG A 1 21.65 9.69 0.70
N ARG A 2 21.10 8.54 0.25
CA ARG A 2 19.78 8.50 -0.40
C ARG A 2 18.73 8.48 0.72
N PRO A 3 17.94 9.53 0.96
CA PRO A 3 16.83 9.46 1.90
C PRO A 3 15.92 8.31 1.48
N GLY A 4 15.53 7.43 2.41
CA GLY A 4 14.75 6.23 2.10
C GLY A 4 15.55 5.01 1.60
N GLY A 5 16.87 5.12 1.40
CA GLY A 5 17.73 3.98 1.05
C GLY A 5 17.78 3.63 -0.44
N ASP A 6 18.25 2.43 -0.76
CA ASP A 6 18.26 1.90 -2.13
C ASP A 6 17.04 0.99 -2.36
N VAL A 7 15.93 1.61 -2.74
CA VAL A 7 14.66 0.91 -3.03
C VAL A 7 14.85 -0.13 -4.15
N ALA A 8 15.67 0.16 -5.15
CA ALA A 8 15.89 -0.76 -6.26
C ALA A 8 16.63 -2.04 -5.82
N ALA A 9 17.59 -1.91 -4.89
CA ALA A 9 18.26 -3.07 -4.30
C ALA A 9 17.26 -3.95 -3.52
N PHE A 10 16.40 -3.35 -2.69
CA PHE A 10 15.36 -4.05 -1.94
C PHE A 10 14.37 -4.79 -2.86
N VAL A 11 13.90 -4.13 -3.92
CA VAL A 11 13.02 -4.75 -4.93
C VAL A 11 13.64 -6.00 -5.54
N ARG A 12 14.94 -5.94 -5.87
CA ARG A 12 15.66 -7.10 -6.45
C ARG A 12 15.87 -8.22 -5.43
N GLU A 13 16.22 -7.88 -4.19
CA GLU A 13 16.45 -8.85 -3.11
C GLU A 13 15.19 -9.70 -2.82
N TYR A 14 14.02 -9.05 -2.80
CA TYR A 14 12.76 -9.71 -2.47
C TYR A 14 11.91 -10.13 -3.70
N GLY A 15 12.39 -9.89 -4.93
CA GLY A 15 11.69 -10.28 -6.15
C GLY A 15 10.30 -9.63 -6.32
N LEU A 16 10.15 -8.38 -5.89
CA LEU A 16 8.84 -7.71 -5.87
C LEU A 16 8.40 -7.30 -7.29
N GLY A 17 7.22 -7.78 -7.71
CA GLY A 17 6.69 -7.57 -9.07
C GLY A 17 5.71 -6.41 -9.23
N PHE A 18 5.37 -5.70 -8.16
CA PHE A 18 4.42 -4.57 -8.19
C PHE A 18 5.14 -3.22 -8.24
N ALA A 19 4.44 -2.19 -8.70
CA ALA A 19 4.98 -0.83 -8.77
C ALA A 19 5.28 -0.29 -7.36
N ILE A 20 6.52 0.15 -7.15
CA ILE A 20 6.97 0.75 -5.90
C ILE A 20 7.43 2.17 -6.19
N TRP A 21 6.69 3.13 -5.65
CA TRP A 21 6.96 4.56 -5.80
C TRP A 21 7.73 5.06 -4.59
N HIS A 22 8.85 5.74 -4.83
CA HIS A 22 9.67 6.32 -3.78
C HIS A 22 9.35 7.81 -3.62
N ASP A 23 8.75 8.17 -2.48
CA ASP A 23 8.42 9.56 -2.13
C ASP A 23 9.30 10.05 -0.96
N PRO A 24 10.53 10.53 -1.23
CA PRO A 24 11.42 11.04 -0.20
C PRO A 24 10.99 12.42 0.35
N SER A 25 10.05 13.13 -0.30
CA SER A 25 9.55 14.41 0.22
C SER A 25 8.45 14.23 1.27
N GLY A 26 7.80 13.06 1.29
CA GLY A 26 6.69 12.75 2.19
C GLY A 26 5.39 13.43 1.79
N GLU A 27 5.29 13.91 0.55
CA GLU A 27 4.09 14.60 0.06
C GLU A 27 2.85 13.69 0.07
N ILE A 28 2.99 12.42 -0.30
CA ILE A 28 1.89 11.45 -0.31
C ILE A 28 1.38 11.19 1.11
N GLN A 29 2.27 11.09 2.10
CA GLN A 29 1.89 10.92 3.51
C GLN A 29 1.01 12.09 3.98
N ARG A 30 1.35 13.32 3.58
CA ARG A 30 0.57 14.52 3.89
C ARG A 30 -0.78 14.53 3.17
N ILE A 31 -0.82 14.18 1.88
CA ILE A 31 -2.06 14.14 1.08
C ILE A 31 -3.03 13.11 1.65
N TYR A 32 -2.56 11.91 1.95
CA TYR A 32 -3.37 10.82 2.51
C TYR A 32 -3.59 10.92 4.01
N ARG A 33 -2.96 11.91 4.68
CA ARG A 33 -3.04 12.15 6.13
C ARG A 33 -2.74 10.88 6.93
N THR A 34 -1.68 10.18 6.56
CA THR A 34 -1.23 8.97 7.26
C THR A 34 -0.77 9.32 8.66
N THR A 35 -1.13 8.49 9.64
CA THR A 35 -0.84 8.71 11.07
C THR A 35 0.28 7.81 11.59
N GLY A 36 0.70 6.83 10.80
CA GLY A 36 1.78 5.92 11.15
C GLY A 36 2.19 5.04 9.97
N ILE A 37 3.13 4.13 10.20
CA ILE A 37 3.62 3.17 9.21
C ILE A 37 3.66 1.79 9.89
N PRO A 38 3.22 0.70 9.21
CA PRO A 38 2.56 0.72 7.90
C PRO A 38 1.12 1.22 7.99
N GLU A 39 0.66 1.88 6.93
CA GLU A 39 -0.73 2.28 6.73
C GLU A 39 -1.10 2.00 5.27
N SER A 40 -2.29 1.47 5.02
CA SER A 40 -2.72 1.00 3.71
C SER A 40 -4.14 1.40 3.40
N PHE A 41 -4.40 1.69 2.13
CA PHE A 41 -5.72 2.09 1.64
C PHE A 41 -6.17 1.11 0.57
N VAL A 42 -7.44 0.72 0.61
CA VAL A 42 -8.10 0.02 -0.48
C VAL A 42 -8.94 1.04 -1.25
N ILE A 43 -8.69 1.14 -2.55
CA ILE A 43 -9.37 2.08 -3.45
C ILE A 43 -10.25 1.25 -4.39
N GLY A 44 -11.53 1.60 -4.45
CA GLY A 44 -12.51 1.00 -5.36
C GLY A 44 -12.24 1.37 -6.82
N ARG A 45 -12.93 0.70 -7.74
CA ARG A 45 -12.78 0.96 -9.19
C ARG A 45 -13.21 2.36 -9.63
N ASP A 46 -14.11 2.96 -8.86
CA ASP A 46 -14.58 4.34 -9.01
C ASP A 46 -13.57 5.38 -8.47
N GLY A 47 -12.42 4.94 -7.93
CA GLY A 47 -11.41 5.79 -7.33
C GLY A 47 -11.72 6.22 -5.89
N VAL A 48 -12.77 5.66 -5.27
CA VAL A 48 -13.15 6.00 -3.89
C VAL A 48 -12.38 5.11 -2.90
N ILE A 49 -11.88 5.71 -1.81
CA ILE A 49 -11.28 4.95 -0.72
C ILE A 49 -12.39 4.19 0.01
N VAL A 50 -12.35 2.86 -0.04
CA VAL A 50 -13.34 1.98 0.60
C VAL A 50 -12.85 1.39 1.92
N SER A 51 -11.54 1.45 2.19
CA SER A 51 -10.95 1.01 3.46
C SER A 51 -9.63 1.70 3.76
N LYS A 52 -9.36 1.93 5.05
CA LYS A 52 -8.09 2.34 5.62
C LYS A 52 -7.68 1.34 6.70
N VAL A 53 -6.47 0.82 6.60
CA VAL A 53 -5.88 -0.16 7.53
C VAL A 53 -4.64 0.47 8.15
N ILE A 54 -4.61 0.53 9.48
CA ILE A 54 -3.48 1.06 10.25
C ILE A 54 -2.76 -0.13 10.88
N GLY A 55 -1.44 -0.19 10.71
CA GLY A 55 -0.60 -1.28 11.22
C GLY A 55 -0.52 -2.47 10.27
N ALA A 56 0.22 -3.50 10.72
CA ALA A 56 0.39 -4.74 9.97
C ALA A 56 -0.96 -5.48 9.81
N THR A 57 -1.10 -6.23 8.72
CA THR A 57 -2.32 -6.98 8.42
C THR A 57 -1.99 -8.21 7.60
N GLU A 58 -2.69 -9.31 7.90
CA GLU A 58 -2.69 -10.55 7.12
C GLU A 58 -3.53 -10.37 5.84
N TRP A 59 -2.89 -9.86 4.79
CA TRP A 59 -3.53 -9.54 3.51
C TRP A 59 -3.99 -10.76 2.72
N ASP A 60 -3.38 -11.91 2.97
CA ASP A 60 -3.63 -13.21 2.34
C ASP A 60 -4.63 -14.10 3.11
N SER A 61 -5.19 -13.61 4.22
CA SER A 61 -6.27 -14.30 4.91
C SER A 61 -7.50 -14.48 4.00
N GLU A 62 -8.15 -15.65 4.09
CA GLU A 62 -9.31 -16.00 3.24
C GLU A 62 -10.41 -14.92 3.27
N ALA A 63 -10.72 -14.41 4.47
CA ALA A 63 -11.71 -13.36 4.66
C ALA A 63 -11.35 -12.06 3.93
N ARG A 64 -10.06 -11.69 3.90
CA ARG A 64 -9.61 -10.48 3.21
C ARG A 64 -9.64 -10.65 1.70
N ILE A 65 -9.17 -11.80 1.22
CA ILE A 65 -9.22 -12.15 -0.19
C ILE A 65 -10.67 -12.10 -0.69
N GLU A 66 -11.63 -12.67 0.03
CA GLU A 66 -13.04 -12.62 -0.39
C GLU A 66 -13.60 -11.20 -0.38
N SER A 67 -13.27 -10.40 0.64
CA SER A 67 -13.66 -8.98 0.69
C SER A 67 -13.14 -8.20 -0.53
N LEU A 68 -11.87 -8.40 -0.89
CA LEU A 68 -11.27 -7.76 -2.07
C LEU A 68 -11.88 -8.28 -3.39
N ARG A 69 -12.17 -9.58 -3.49
CA ARG A 69 -12.86 -10.16 -4.66
C ARG A 69 -14.26 -9.60 -4.85
N ARG A 70 -14.97 -9.25 -3.78
CA ARG A 70 -16.27 -8.58 -3.87
C ARG A 70 -16.14 -7.20 -4.49
N LEU A 71 -15.14 -6.41 -4.10
CA LEU A 71 -14.86 -5.11 -4.72
C LEU A 71 -14.52 -5.25 -6.21
N LEU A 72 -13.96 -6.40 -6.62
CA LEU A 72 -13.73 -6.70 -8.03
C LEU A 72 -15.01 -7.07 -8.81
N ARG A 73 -16.20 -7.13 -8.19
CA ARG A 73 -17.48 -7.36 -8.89
C ARG A 73 -18.37 -6.12 -8.97
N GLU A 74 -18.04 -5.06 -8.23
CA GLU A 74 -18.74 -3.76 -8.15
C GLU A 74 -18.26 -2.73 -9.18
#